data_AF-A0A090X6S9-F1
#
_entry.id   AF-A0A090X6S9-F1
#
_cell.length_a   1.000
_cell.length_b   1.000
_cell.length_c   1.000
_cell.angle_alpha   90.00
_cell.angle_beta   90.00
_cell.angle_gamma   90.00
#
_symmetry.space_group_name_H-M   'P 1'
#
loop_
_entity.id
_entity.type
_entity.pdbx_description
1 polymer ?
#
loop_
_entity_poly.entity_id
_entity_poly.type
_entity_poly.pdbx_seq_one_letter_code
_entity_poly.pdbx_strand_id
1 'polypeptide(L)'
;MGRFSGSSILGMQGYHILNLGNFFIAGSLLASLKFEKYKSKSLLFILILILILALYFDFYDVIKHLIFSMFIIVLGYTPIKGIKDFGKIGDLSYGIYIYSFFIQQLLMWFFKLNTINLAVYSLVISVVLAYLSWHLVEKRALRYK
;
A
#
# COMPACT_ATOMS: atom_id res chain seq x y z
N MET A 1 13.07 22.43 12.71
CA MET A 1 12.19 21.69 11.77
C MET A 1 11.02 22.58 11.28
N GLY A 2 11.27 23.82 10.81
CA GLY A 2 10.21 24.85 10.77
C GLY A 2 10.02 25.69 9.50
N ARG A 3 10.79 25.51 8.41
CA ARG A 3 10.69 26.42 7.24
C ARG A 3 9.89 25.91 6.04
N PHE A 4 9.70 24.59 5.88
CA PHE A 4 8.99 24.01 4.72
C PHE A 4 7.73 23.19 5.10
N SER A 5 7.44 23.02 6.40
CA SER A 5 6.27 22.24 6.83
C SER A 5 4.95 22.94 6.51
N GLY A 6 4.92 24.27 6.57
CA GLY A 6 3.72 25.08 6.35
C GLY A 6 3.44 25.49 4.91
N SER A 7 4.34 25.22 3.95
CA SER A 7 4.09 25.55 2.54
C SER A 7 3.16 24.50 1.91
N SER A 8 2.01 24.92 1.39
CA SER A 8 1.11 24.05 0.63
C SER A 8 1.52 24.03 -0.84
N ILE A 9 1.71 22.84 -1.40
CA ILE A 9 1.92 22.63 -2.83
C ILE A 9 0.75 21.77 -3.31
N LEU A 10 0.00 22.26 -4.30
CA LEU A 10 -1.16 21.55 -4.88
C LEU A 10 -2.22 21.12 -3.84
N GLY A 11 -2.42 21.92 -2.78
CA GLY A 11 -3.37 21.60 -1.71
C GLY A 11 -2.88 20.58 -0.66
N MET A 12 -1.68 20.00 -0.84
CA MET A 12 -1.03 19.17 0.17
C MET A 12 0.00 19.98 0.97
N GLN A 13 0.02 19.80 2.28
CA GLN A 13 1.10 20.35 3.10
C GLN A 13 2.44 19.73 2.71
N GLY A 14 3.50 20.54 2.63
CA GLY A 14 4.85 20.08 2.30
C GLY A 14 5.33 18.94 3.20
N TYR A 15 4.87 18.92 4.46
CA TYR A 15 5.08 17.80 5.38
C TYR A 15 4.61 16.45 4.80
N HIS A 16 3.43 16.37 4.20
CA HIS A 16 2.91 15.12 3.65
C HIS A 16 3.74 14.62 2.47
N ILE A 17 4.18 15.53 1.61
CA ILE A 17 5.02 15.20 0.45
C ILE A 17 6.36 14.63 0.95
N LEU A 18 7.00 15.30 1.91
CA LEU A 18 8.26 14.83 2.49
C LEU A 18 8.08 13.49 3.23
N ASN A 19 7.01 13.35 4.01
CA ASN A 19 6.74 12.14 4.76
C ASN A 19 6.53 10.93 3.84
N LEU A 20 5.68 11.06 2.80
CA LEU A 20 5.43 9.99 1.83
C LEU A 20 6.64 9.74 0.92
N GLY A 21 7.31 10.80 0.48
CA GLY A 21 8.53 10.71 -0.33
C GLY A 21 9.65 9.96 0.39
N ASN A 22 9.80 10.13 1.70
CA ASN A 22 10.79 9.39 2.48
C ASN A 22 10.54 7.88 2.51
N PHE A 23 9.28 7.42 2.54
CA PHE A 23 8.97 5.99 2.40
C PHE A 23 9.40 5.46 1.03
N PHE A 24 9.11 6.21 -0.03
CA PHE A 24 9.52 5.84 -1.38
C PHE A 24 11.05 5.75 -1.50
N ILE A 25 11.78 6.78 -1.05
CA ILE A 25 13.25 6.82 -1.10
C ILE A 25 13.85 5.65 -0.30
N ALA A 26 13.37 5.41 0.92
CA ALA A 26 13.84 4.29 1.74
C ALA A 26 13.58 2.94 1.06
N GLY A 27 12.39 2.74 0.51
CA GLY A 27 12.04 1.54 -0.27
C GLY A 27 12.92 1.36 -1.51
N SER A 28 13.12 2.41 -2.31
CA SER A 28 13.98 2.39 -3.50
C SER A 28 15.42 2.07 -3.16
N LEU A 29 15.96 2.64 -2.08
CA LEU A 29 17.30 2.33 -1.59
C LEU A 29 17.42 0.84 -1.20
N LEU A 30 16.48 0.34 -0.39
CA LEU A 30 16.46 -1.07 0.04
C LEU A 30 16.34 -2.03 -1.16
N ALA A 31 15.51 -1.70 -2.14
CA ALA A 31 15.37 -2.47 -3.37
C ALA A 31 16.66 -2.45 -4.21
N SER A 32 17.33 -1.28 -4.32
CA SER A 32 18.63 -1.18 -5.01
C SER A 32 19.72 -2.01 -4.34
N LEU A 33 19.66 -2.14 -3.02
CA LEU A 33 20.55 -2.99 -2.22
C LEU A 33 20.16 -4.48 -2.23
N LYS A 34 19.08 -4.85 -2.94
CA LYS A 34 18.53 -6.21 -2.99
C LYS A 34 18.22 -6.75 -1.59
N PHE A 35 17.66 -5.90 -0.73
CA PHE A 35 17.34 -6.24 0.67
C PHE A 35 16.40 -7.45 0.79
N GLU A 36 15.59 -7.71 -0.24
CA GLU A 36 14.76 -8.90 -0.36
C GLU A 36 15.54 -10.22 -0.34
N LYS A 37 16.87 -10.22 -0.38
CA LYS A 37 17.67 -11.42 -0.16
C LYS A 37 17.71 -11.85 1.31
N TYR A 38 17.57 -10.90 2.23
CA TYR A 38 17.68 -11.13 3.68
C TYR A 38 16.33 -11.50 4.35
N LYS A 39 15.26 -11.76 3.56
CA LYS A 39 13.97 -12.13 4.15
C LYS A 39 14.10 -13.38 5.01
N SER A 40 13.56 -13.31 6.21
CA SER A 40 13.37 -14.46 7.10
C SER A 40 12.17 -14.20 8.01
N LYS A 41 11.53 -15.27 8.49
CA LYS A 41 10.43 -15.16 9.45
C LYS A 41 10.87 -14.49 10.75
N SER A 42 12.12 -14.74 11.18
CA SER A 42 12.72 -14.11 12.36
C SER A 42 12.88 -12.60 12.14
N LEU A 43 13.39 -12.17 10.99
CA LEU A 43 13.50 -10.75 10.66
C LEU A 43 12.12 -10.08 10.61
N LEU A 44 11.12 -10.73 10.00
CA LEU A 44 9.75 -10.21 9.99
C LEU A 44 9.20 -10.01 11.41
N PHE A 45 9.40 -11.00 12.29
CA PHE A 45 8.97 -10.91 13.69
C PHE A 45 9.70 -9.80 14.45
N ILE A 46 11.01 -9.67 14.26
CA ILE A 46 11.82 -8.59 14.87
C ILE A 46 11.32 -7.23 14.41
N LEU A 47 11.06 -7.04 13.11
CA LEU A 47 10.55 -5.78 12.57
C LEU A 47 9.17 -5.44 13.13
N ILE A 48 8.27 -6.43 13.26
CA ILE A 48 6.96 -6.25 13.92
C ILE A 48 7.15 -5.82 15.38
N LEU A 49 8.04 -6.48 16.13
CA LEU A 49 8.30 -6.14 17.53
C LEU A 49 8.85 -4.72 17.67
N ILE A 50 9.80 -4.33 16.82
CA ILE A 50 10.35 -2.95 16.80
C ILE A 50 9.24 -1.94 16.52
N LEU A 51 8.35 -2.20 15.55
CA LEU A 51 7.23 -1.31 15.24
C LEU A 51 6.26 -1.17 16.41
N ILE A 52 5.92 -2.26 17.10
CA ILE A 52 5.04 -2.25 18.27
C ILE A 52 5.69 -1.47 19.42
N LEU A 53 6.97 -1.72 19.72
CA LEU A 53 7.70 -1.00 20.75
C LEU A 53 7.82 0.49 20.42
N ALA A 54 8.06 0.83 19.15
CA ALA A 54 8.15 2.21 18.73
C ALA A 54 6.82 2.97 18.84
N LEU A 55 5.69 2.29 18.61
CA LEU A 55 4.37 2.86 18.87
C LEU A 55 4.13 3.03 20.38
N TYR A 56 4.52 2.05 21.20
CA TYR A 56 4.36 2.09 22.65
C TYR A 56 5.19 3.20 23.32
N PHE A 57 6.42 3.42 22.86
CA PHE A 57 7.33 4.43 23.40
C PHE A 57 7.29 5.78 22.66
N ASP A 58 6.37 5.96 21.70
CA ASP A 58 6.23 7.19 20.90
C ASP A 58 7.48 7.56 20.04
N PHE A 59 8.24 6.55 19.61
CA PHE A 59 9.40 6.69 18.70
C PHE A 59 9.07 6.39 17.24
N TYR A 60 7.83 6.00 16.93
CA TYR A 60 7.42 5.56 15.59
C TYR A 60 7.74 6.59 14.50
N ASP A 61 7.46 7.87 14.75
CA ASP A 61 7.65 8.93 13.75
C ASP A 61 9.08 9.10 13.26
N VAL A 62 10.06 8.73 14.10
CA VAL A 62 11.49 8.82 13.79
C VAL A 62 11.94 7.65 12.93
N ILE A 63 11.45 6.44 13.24
CA ILE A 63 11.97 5.20 12.63
C ILE A 63 11.09 4.67 11.48
N LYS A 64 9.85 5.16 11.34
CA LYS A 64 8.85 4.60 10.43
C LYS A 64 9.34 4.50 9.01
N HIS A 65 10.00 5.51 8.47
CA HIS A 65 10.39 5.52 7.06
C HIS A 65 11.32 4.36 6.70
N LEU A 66 12.23 3.99 7.59
CA LEU A 66 13.16 2.89 7.35
C LEU A 66 12.56 1.54 7.77
N ILE A 67 12.11 1.42 9.01
CA ILE A 67 11.69 0.14 9.59
C ILE A 67 10.39 -0.36 8.96
N PHE A 68 9.44 0.52 8.67
CA PHE A 68 8.22 0.13 7.99
C PHE A 68 8.50 -0.27 6.53
N SER A 69 9.40 0.42 5.83
CA SER A 69 9.80 0.03 4.47
C SER A 69 10.49 -1.34 4.44
N MET A 70 11.39 -1.62 5.39
CA MET A 70 11.98 -2.94 5.57
C MET A 70 10.91 -4.00 5.84
N PHE A 71 9.97 -3.70 6.74
CA PHE A 71 8.86 -4.59 7.08
C PHE A 71 8.03 -4.94 5.84
N ILE A 72 7.61 -3.94 5.05
CA ILE A 72 6.79 -4.15 3.85
C ILE A 72 7.55 -4.97 2.79
N ILE A 73 8.85 -4.72 2.58
CA ILE A 73 9.66 -5.52 1.64
C ILE A 73 9.76 -6.97 2.13
N VAL A 74 10.13 -7.21 3.39
CA VAL A 74 10.25 -8.56 3.92
C VAL A 74 8.92 -9.30 3.87
N LEU A 75 7.81 -8.62 4.21
CA LEU A 75 6.46 -9.17 4.13
C LEU A 75 6.08 -9.52 2.70
N GLY A 76 6.30 -8.62 1.75
CA GLY A 76 5.94 -8.80 0.33
C GLY A 76 6.68 -9.96 -0.35
N TYR A 77 7.93 -10.22 0.05
CA TYR A 77 8.72 -11.37 -0.45
C TYR A 77 8.57 -12.64 0.39
N THR A 78 7.78 -12.62 1.47
CA THR A 78 7.50 -13.81 2.27
C THR A 78 6.29 -14.55 1.71
N PRO A 79 6.42 -15.81 1.27
CA PRO A 79 5.29 -16.55 0.71
C PRO A 79 4.32 -16.97 1.83
N ILE A 80 3.21 -16.24 1.96
CA ILE A 80 2.15 -16.54 2.91
C ILE A 80 1.18 -17.56 2.28
N LYS A 81 0.96 -18.70 2.96
CA LYS A 81 0.00 -19.72 2.51
C LYS A 81 -1.40 -19.09 2.40
N GLY A 82 -2.11 -19.36 1.30
CA GLY A 82 -3.43 -18.79 1.01
C GLY A 82 -3.39 -17.48 0.21
N ILE A 83 -2.36 -16.64 0.38
CA ILE A 83 -2.19 -15.37 -0.36
C ILE A 83 -1.24 -15.54 -1.55
N LYS A 84 -0.26 -16.43 -1.46
CA LYS A 84 0.74 -16.67 -2.52
C LYS A 84 0.13 -16.98 -3.90
N ASP A 85 -1.07 -17.54 -3.92
CA ASP A 85 -1.77 -17.96 -5.14
C ASP A 85 -2.72 -16.87 -5.67
N PHE A 86 -2.85 -15.73 -4.98
CA PHE A 86 -3.73 -14.63 -5.38
C PHE A 86 -3.39 -14.10 -6.77
N GLY A 87 -2.10 -14.06 -7.14
CA GLY A 87 -1.66 -13.67 -8.48
C GLY A 87 -2.09 -14.62 -9.60
N LYS A 88 -2.52 -15.87 -9.30
CA LYS A 88 -3.04 -16.80 -10.32
C LYS A 88 -4.43 -16.41 -10.82
N ILE A 89 -5.14 -15.58 -10.06
CA ILE A 89 -6.50 -15.11 -10.38
C ILE A 89 -6.45 -14.02 -11.47
N GLY A 90 -5.32 -13.32 -11.60
CA GLY A 90 -5.12 -12.25 -12.59
C GLY A 90 -4.38 -11.04 -12.01
N ASP A 91 -4.14 -10.04 -12.86
CA ASP A 91 -3.64 -8.74 -12.41
C ASP A 91 -4.78 -7.85 -11.93
N LEU A 92 -5.29 -8.14 -10.72
CA LEU A 92 -6.35 -7.35 -10.11
C LEU A 92 -5.89 -5.94 -9.71
N SER A 93 -4.57 -5.73 -9.57
CA SER A 93 -4.02 -4.47 -9.08
C SER A 93 -4.36 -3.30 -10.00
N TYR A 94 -4.31 -3.56 -11.31
CA TYR A 94 -4.67 -2.58 -12.33
C TYR A 94 -6.15 -2.18 -12.27
N GLY A 95 -7.06 -3.15 -12.21
CA GLY A 95 -8.49 -2.88 -12.07
C GLY A 95 -8.81 -2.14 -10.77
N ILE A 96 -8.22 -2.56 -9.65
CA ILE A 96 -8.41 -1.90 -8.35
C ILE A 96 -7.99 -0.43 -8.43
N TYR A 97 -6.87 -0.12 -9.08
CA TYR A 97 -6.41 1.24 -9.28
C TYR A 97 -7.42 2.11 -10.05
N ILE A 98 -8.04 1.57 -11.10
CA ILE A 98 -9.04 2.29 -11.90
C ILE A 98 -10.35 2.51 -11.12
N TYR A 99 -10.89 1.46 -10.50
CA TYR A 99 -12.24 1.51 -9.96
C TYR A 99 -12.32 2.11 -8.54
N SER A 100 -11.27 1.98 -7.71
CA SER A 100 -11.38 2.29 -6.28
C SER A 100 -11.83 3.72 -5.98
N PHE A 101 -11.24 4.71 -6.65
CA PHE A 101 -11.57 6.10 -6.40
C PHE A 101 -13.03 6.40 -6.80
N PHE A 102 -13.45 5.95 -7.99
CA PHE A 102 -14.80 6.18 -8.48
C PHE A 102 -15.86 5.55 -7.58
N ILE A 103 -15.63 4.30 -7.13
CA ILE A 103 -16.52 3.61 -6.20
C ILE A 103 -16.59 4.33 -4.86
N GLN A 104 -15.46 4.81 -4.32
CA GLN A 104 -15.46 5.60 -3.09
C GLN A 104 -16.29 6.88 -3.24
N GLN A 105 -16.16 7.60 -4.35
CA GLN A 105 -16.94 8.82 -4.62
C GLN A 105 -18.44 8.52 -4.72
N LEU A 106 -18.84 7.45 -5.43
CA LEU A 106 -20.24 7.05 -5.53
C LEU A 106 -20.82 6.66 -4.16
N LEU A 107 -20.10 5.85 -3.39
CA LEU A 107 -20.56 5.43 -2.06
C LEU A 107 -20.70 6.63 -1.11
N MET A 108 -19.78 7.58 -1.16
CA MET A 108 -19.87 8.81 -0.36
C MET A 108 -21.01 9.71 -0.82
N TRP A 109 -21.23 9.83 -2.14
CA TRP A 109 -22.31 10.63 -2.70
C TRP A 109 -23.69 10.13 -2.25
N PHE A 110 -23.94 8.82 -2.36
CA PHE A 110 -25.27 8.25 -2.07
C PHE A 110 -25.49 7.94 -0.59
N PHE A 111 -24.48 7.41 0.10
CA PHE A 111 -24.67 6.82 1.43
C PHE A 111 -23.94 7.57 2.55
N LYS A 112 -23.00 8.47 2.22
CA LYS A 112 -22.20 9.24 3.20
C LYS A 112 -21.64 8.36 4.32
N LEU A 113 -21.04 7.25 3.92
CA LEU A 113 -20.58 6.22 4.84
C LEU A 113 -19.51 6.76 5.80
N ASN A 114 -19.45 6.17 7.00
CA ASN A 114 -18.29 6.35 7.87
C ASN A 114 -17.04 5.70 7.24
N THR A 115 -15.86 6.03 7.76
CA THR A 115 -14.58 5.60 7.21
C THR A 115 -14.44 4.08 7.08
N ILE A 116 -14.90 3.32 8.08
CA ILE A 116 -14.77 1.86 8.10
C ILE A 116 -15.68 1.23 7.04
N ASN A 117 -16.94 1.64 7.00
CA ASN A 117 -17.92 1.15 6.03
C ASN A 117 -17.50 1.51 4.60
N LEU A 118 -17.00 2.74 4.39
CA LEU A 118 -16.47 3.16 3.10
C LEU A 118 -15.30 2.28 2.68
N ALA A 119 -14.33 2.03 3.58
CA ALA A 119 -13.16 1.21 3.29
C ALA A 119 -13.57 -0.22 2.92
N VAL A 120 -14.44 -0.85 3.71
CA VAL A 120 -14.89 -2.23 3.47
C VAL A 120 -15.68 -2.34 2.17
N TYR A 121 -16.72 -1.52 1.98
CA TYR A 121 -17.56 -1.63 0.79
C TYR A 121 -16.81 -1.23 -0.49
N SER A 122 -16.01 -0.17 -0.45
CA SER A 122 -15.22 0.22 -1.62
C SER A 122 -14.19 -0.84 -1.99
N LEU A 123 -13.52 -1.46 -1.02
CA LEU A 123 -12.57 -2.54 -1.28
C LEU A 123 -13.26 -3.73 -1.95
N VAL A 124 -14.36 -4.21 -1.37
CA VAL A 124 -15.10 -5.38 -1.88
C VAL A 124 -15.58 -5.12 -3.31
N ILE A 125 -16.26 -3.99 -3.54
CA ILE A 125 -16.80 -3.66 -4.87
C ILE A 125 -15.67 -3.49 -5.88
N SER A 126 -14.58 -2.81 -5.51
CA SER A 126 -13.45 -2.59 -6.42
C SER A 126 -12.74 -3.88 -6.79
N VAL A 127 -12.58 -4.82 -5.86
CA VAL A 127 -12.01 -6.14 -6.14
C VAL A 127 -12.90 -6.94 -7.09
N VAL A 128 -14.22 -6.91 -6.89
CA VAL A 128 -15.18 -7.59 -7.79
C VAL A 128 -15.11 -7.01 -9.20
N LEU A 129 -15.13 -5.67 -9.33
CA LEU A 129 -15.03 -5.01 -10.64
C LEU A 129 -13.67 -5.23 -11.30
N ALA A 130 -12.58 -5.20 -10.54
CA ALA A 130 -11.25 -5.52 -11.04
C ALA A 130 -11.18 -6.96 -11.56
N TYR A 131 -11.78 -7.91 -10.85
CA TYR A 131 -11.87 -9.30 -11.29
C TYR A 131 -12.63 -9.43 -12.60
N LEU A 132 -13.79 -8.79 -12.72
CA LEU A 132 -14.57 -8.79 -13.95
C LEU A 132 -13.81 -8.12 -15.11
N SER A 133 -13.18 -6.97 -14.86
CA SER A 133 -12.36 -6.25 -15.84
C SER A 133 -11.23 -7.11 -16.38
N TRP A 134 -10.49 -7.79 -15.50
CA TRP A 134 -9.40 -8.67 -15.91
C TRP A 134 -9.89 -9.79 -16.84
N HIS A 135 -10.97 -10.47 -16.49
CA HIS A 135 -11.44 -11.65 -17.23
C HIS A 135 -12.20 -11.30 -18.53
N LEU A 136 -12.93 -10.19 -18.53
CA LEU A 136 -13.78 -9.79 -19.65
C LEU A 136 -13.06 -8.89 -20.66
N VAL A 137 -12.10 -8.08 -20.21
CA VAL A 137 -11.45 -7.05 -21.02
C VAL A 137 -9.95 -7.30 -21.10
N GLU A 138 -9.23 -7.18 -19.99
CA GLU A 138 -7.77 -7.02 -20.01
C GLU A 138 -7.06 -8.28 -20.50
N LYS A 139 -7.44 -9.46 -20.00
CA LYS A 139 -6.87 -10.75 -20.44
C LYS A 139 -7.09 -11.00 -21.93
N ARG A 140 -8.20 -10.50 -22.50
CA ARG A 140 -8.50 -10.63 -23.93
C ARG A 140 -7.69 -9.61 -24.74
N ALA A 141 -7.61 -8.37 -24.27
CA ALA A 141 -6.83 -7.32 -24.92
C ALA A 141 -5.34 -7.67 -25.00
N LEU A 142 -4.77 -8.25 -23.94
CA LEU A 142 -3.37 -8.69 -23.92
C LEU A 142 -3.05 -9.79 -24.96
N ARG A 143 -4.05 -10.53 -25.46
CA ARG A 143 -3.86 -11.53 -26.51
C ARG A 143 -3.66 -10.90 -27.90
N TYR A 144 -4.03 -9.64 -28.07
CA TYR A 144 -3.89 -8.90 -29.33
C TYR A 144 -2.64 -8.00 -29.37
N LYS A 145 -1.71 -8.19 -28.42
CA LYS A 145 -0.44 -7.47 -28.32
C LYS A 145 0.69 -8.32 -28.88
#